data_AF-A0AAV2SCR0-F1
#
_entry.id   AF-A0AAV2SCR0-F1
#
_cell.length_a   1.000
_cell.length_b   1.000
_cell.length_c   1.000
_cell.angle_alpha   90.00
_cell.angle_beta   90.00
_cell.angle_gamma   90.00
#
_symmetry.space_group_name_H-M   'P 1'
#
loop_
_entity.id
_entity.type
_entity.pdbx_description
1 polymer ?
#
loop_
_entity_poly.entity_id
_entity_poly.type
_entity_poly.pdbx_seq_one_letter_code
_entity_poly.pdbx_strand_id
1 'polypeptide(L)'
;MIGLREQFSTRFADIRSYLTSFKLFGTLVVIEVEDAPKSVQMELINLQSNDLLKEAYKDLMQPKRANDNGLLEFYQKYLQDEEYPNIKNHAKKMASVFGSMYVCEQLF
;
A
#
# COMPACT_ATOMS: atom_id res chain seq x y z
N MET A 1 22.23 -19.53 -22.60
CA MET A 1 20.84 -19.17 -22.94
C MET A 1 20.07 -19.14 -21.63
N ILE A 2 19.65 -17.96 -21.16
CA ILE A 2 18.99 -17.81 -19.85
C ILE A 2 17.57 -18.39 -19.98
N GLY A 3 17.19 -19.36 -19.16
CA GLY A 3 15.90 -20.05 -19.28
C GLY A 3 14.71 -19.13 -19.00
N LEU A 4 13.53 -19.41 -19.55
CA LEU A 4 12.32 -18.59 -19.41
C LEU A 4 12.01 -18.24 -17.94
N ARG A 5 12.18 -19.21 -17.03
CA ARG A 5 12.01 -19.03 -15.58
C ARG A 5 12.93 -17.95 -15.00
N GLU A 6 14.15 -17.87 -15.49
CA GLU A 6 15.18 -16.98 -14.99
C GLU A 6 15.04 -15.57 -15.59
N GLN A 7 14.52 -15.46 -16.82
CA GLN A 7 14.06 -14.19 -17.40
C GLN A 7 12.85 -13.62 -16.62
N PHE A 8 11.85 -14.45 -16.33
CA PHE A 8 10.71 -14.07 -15.48
C PHE A 8 11.16 -13.63 -14.08
N SER A 9 12.06 -14.40 -13.47
CA SER A 9 12.60 -14.08 -12.15
C SER A 9 13.31 -12.73 -12.15
N THR A 10 14.13 -12.44 -13.17
CA THR A 10 14.86 -11.18 -13.30
C THR A 10 13.92 -10.00 -13.53
N ARG A 11 12.95 -10.14 -14.45
CA ARG A 11 12.00 -9.08 -14.78
C ARG A 11 11.10 -8.68 -13.61
N PHE A 12 10.80 -9.63 -12.72
CA PHE A 12 9.96 -9.40 -11.54
C PHE A 12 10.76 -9.33 -10.23
N ALA A 13 12.09 -9.19 -10.30
CA ALA A 13 12.92 -8.99 -9.12
C ALA A 13 12.54 -7.72 -8.37
N ASP A 14 12.23 -6.65 -9.11
CA ASP A 14 11.85 -5.36 -8.54
C ASP A 14 10.52 -5.47 -7.77
N ILE A 15 9.55 -6.23 -8.28
CA ILE A 15 8.26 -6.47 -7.58
C ILE A 15 8.48 -7.14 -6.22
N ARG A 16 9.41 -8.10 -6.14
CA ARG A 16 9.72 -8.76 -4.86
C ARG A 16 10.33 -7.79 -3.86
N SER A 17 11.07 -6.78 -4.33
CA SER A 17 11.59 -5.72 -3.46
C SER A 17 10.49 -4.82 -2.87
N TYR A 18 9.30 -4.79 -3.49
CA TYR A 18 8.15 -4.02 -3.01
C TYR A 18 7.23 -4.77 -2.05
N LEU A 19 7.50 -6.03 -1.70
CA LEU A 19 6.62 -6.82 -0.81
C LEU A 19 6.31 -6.09 0.51
N THR A 20 7.33 -5.53 1.16
CA THR A 20 7.15 -4.72 2.39
C THR A 20 6.34 -3.45 2.13
N SER A 21 6.55 -2.82 0.97
CA SER A 21 5.82 -1.63 0.53
C SER A 21 4.34 -1.91 0.28
N PHE A 22 4.02 -3.07 -0.31
CA PHE A 22 2.65 -3.54 -0.52
C PHE A 22 1.98 -3.93 0.80
N LYS A 23 2.71 -4.57 1.71
CA LYS A 23 2.23 -4.86 3.07
C LYS A 23 1.83 -3.57 3.76
N LEU A 24 2.71 -2.56 3.79
CA LEU A 24 2.40 -1.25 4.38
C LEU A 24 1.17 -0.59 3.74
N PHE A 25 1.01 -0.70 2.41
CA PHE A 25 -0.13 -0.14 1.69
C PHE A 25 -1.46 -0.80 2.08
N GLY A 26 -1.51 -2.12 2.19
CA GLY A 26 -2.76 -2.86 2.45
C GLY A 26 -3.05 -3.15 3.93
N THR A 27 -2.14 -2.82 4.85
CA THR A 27 -2.24 -3.26 6.25
C THR A 27 -1.88 -2.19 7.29
N LEU A 28 -2.11 -0.91 6.99
CA LEU A 28 -1.76 0.23 7.86
C LEU A 28 -2.16 0.08 9.34
N VAL A 29 -3.32 -0.53 9.61
CA VAL A 29 -3.84 -0.70 10.98
C VAL A 29 -3.25 -1.89 11.73
N VAL A 30 -2.63 -2.85 11.02
CA VAL A 30 -2.17 -4.12 11.61
C VAL A 30 -0.68 -4.43 11.37
N ILE A 31 0.00 -3.62 10.56
CA ILE A 31 1.45 -3.75 10.38
C ILE A 31 2.20 -3.30 11.63
N GLU A 32 3.18 -4.10 12.06
CA GLU A 32 4.11 -3.72 13.12
C GLU A 32 4.87 -2.45 12.71
N VAL A 33 5.00 -1.51 13.63
CA VAL A 33 5.62 -0.21 13.32
C VAL A 33 7.08 -0.39 12.92
N GLU A 34 7.77 -1.35 13.54
CA GLU A 34 9.16 -1.68 13.31
C GLU A 34 9.43 -2.22 11.90
N ASP A 35 8.42 -2.85 11.28
CA ASP A 35 8.48 -3.35 9.90
C ASP A 35 8.38 -2.22 8.86
N ALA A 36 7.91 -1.03 9.27
CA ALA A 36 7.69 0.10 8.37
C ALA A 36 8.97 0.96 8.22
N PRO A 37 9.17 1.64 7.07
CA PRO A 37 10.27 2.59 6.91
C PRO A 37 10.27 3.68 7.99
N LYS A 38 11.45 4.06 8.51
CA LYS A 38 11.59 5.08 9.58
C LYS A 38 10.82 6.38 9.30
N SER A 39 10.75 6.80 8.03
CA SER A 39 10.05 8.03 7.61
C SER A 39 8.54 7.98 7.83
N VAL A 40 7.92 6.80 7.92
CA VAL A 40 6.48 6.65 8.14
C VAL A 40 6.11 6.21 9.55
N GLN A 41 7.08 5.76 10.36
CA GLN A 41 6.79 5.15 11.67
C GLN A 41 6.02 6.07 12.61
N MET A 42 6.38 7.36 12.68
CA MET A 42 5.68 8.32 13.54
C MET A 42 4.22 8.56 13.08
N GLU A 43 4.01 8.70 11.77
CA GLU A 43 2.66 8.84 11.19
C GLU A 43 1.82 7.58 11.43
N LEU A 44 2.46 6.41 11.35
CA LEU A 44 1.83 5.11 11.56
C LEU A 44 1.41 4.93 13.02
N ILE A 45 2.26 5.31 13.98
CA ILE A 45 1.91 5.30 15.41
C ILE A 45 0.70 6.19 15.66
N ASN A 46 0.71 7.42 15.14
CA ASN A 46 -0.41 8.36 15.29
C ASN A 46 -1.71 7.76 14.73
N LEU A 47 -1.66 7.19 13.52
CA LEU A 47 -2.80 6.54 12.88
C LEU A 47 -3.32 5.35 13.71
N GLN A 48 -2.44 4.45 14.15
CA GLN A 48 -2.81 3.26 14.92
C GLN A 48 -3.30 3.60 16.34
N SER A 49 -2.89 4.74 16.89
CA SER A 49 -3.40 5.24 18.18
C SER A 49 -4.80 5.85 18.08
N ASN A 50 -5.27 6.18 16.88
CA ASN A 50 -6.56 6.82 16.65
C ASN A 50 -7.66 5.77 16.38
N ASP A 51 -8.55 5.56 17.36
CA ASP A 51 -9.63 4.58 17.25
C ASP A 51 -10.62 4.88 16.11
N LEU A 52 -10.92 6.16 15.86
CA LEU A 52 -11.83 6.55 14.78
C LEU A 52 -11.25 6.21 13.40
N LEU A 53 -9.95 6.43 13.19
CA LEU A 53 -9.28 6.05 11.94
C LEU A 53 -9.22 4.54 11.78
N LYS A 54 -8.99 3.78 12.86
CA LYS A 54 -9.01 2.32 12.82
C LYS A 54 -10.39 1.76 12.49
N GLU A 55 -11.45 2.34 13.07
CA GLU A 55 -12.82 1.94 12.77
C GLU A 55 -13.19 2.26 11.32
N ALA A 56 -12.86 3.46 10.83
CA ALA A 56 -13.07 3.84 9.44
C ALA A 56 -12.35 2.90 8.46
N TYR A 57 -11.09 2.56 8.77
CA TYR A 57 -10.33 1.59 7.98
C TYR A 57 -11.02 0.23 7.95
N LYS A 58 -11.39 -0.30 9.12
CA LYS A 58 -12.06 -1.61 9.23
C LYS A 58 -13.37 -1.65 8.46
N ASP A 59 -14.18 -0.59 8.53
CA ASP A 59 -15.45 -0.48 7.83
C ASP A 59 -15.28 -0.50 6.30
N LEU A 60 -14.32 0.27 5.78
CA LEU A 60 -14.00 0.30 4.34
C LEU A 60 -13.39 -1.01 3.82
N MET A 61 -12.68 -1.75 4.67
CA MET A 61 -12.06 -3.04 4.32
C MET A 61 -13.00 -4.24 4.44
N GLN A 62 -14.26 -4.06 4.86
CA GLN A 62 -15.18 -5.19 4.97
C GLN A 62 -15.49 -5.80 3.60
N PRO A 63 -15.66 -7.14 3.48
CA PRO A 63 -15.93 -7.80 2.20
C PRO A 63 -17.16 -7.29 1.44
N LYS A 64 -18.12 -6.70 2.18
CA LYS A 64 -19.37 -6.16 1.64
C LYS A 64 -19.23 -4.74 1.08
N ARG A 65 -18.17 -4.02 1.46
CA ARG A 65 -17.84 -2.64 1.05
C ARG A 65 -16.53 -2.53 0.26
N ALA A 66 -15.72 -3.59 0.26
CA ALA A 66 -14.55 -3.74 -0.59
C ALA A 66 -14.97 -3.83 -2.06
N ASN A 67 -15.37 -2.68 -2.63
CA ASN A 67 -15.08 -2.41 -4.03
C ASN A 67 -13.56 -2.23 -4.16
N ASP A 68 -13.06 -2.23 -5.40
CA ASP A 68 -11.63 -2.09 -5.68
C ASP A 68 -11.00 -0.78 -5.14
N ASN A 69 -11.81 0.14 -4.59
CA ASN A 69 -11.42 1.49 -4.22
C ASN A 69 -11.46 1.80 -2.71
N GLY A 70 -11.92 0.90 -1.84
CA GLY A 70 -12.05 1.18 -0.40
C GLY A 70 -10.75 1.66 0.27
N LEU A 71 -9.61 1.14 -0.21
CA LEU A 71 -8.29 1.57 0.24
C LEU A 71 -7.92 2.98 -0.23
N LEU A 72 -8.17 3.29 -1.49
CA LEU A 72 -7.93 4.64 -2.03
C LEU A 72 -8.85 5.67 -1.37
N GLU A 73 -10.11 5.28 -1.09
CA GLU A 73 -11.05 6.10 -0.36
C GLU A 73 -10.57 6.41 1.06
N PHE A 74 -10.01 5.42 1.76
CA PHE A 74 -9.42 5.64 3.08
C PHE A 74 -8.30 6.70 3.03
N TYR A 75 -7.34 6.52 2.11
CA TYR A 75 -6.23 7.46 1.93
C TYR A 75 -6.69 8.87 1.55
N GLN A 76 -7.76 9.01 0.77
CA GLN A 76 -8.23 10.30 0.28
C GLN A 76 -9.09 11.03 1.32
N LYS A 77 -9.99 10.33 2.01
CA LYS A 77 -11.01 10.96 2.87
C LYS A 77 -10.58 11.08 4.33
N TYR A 78 -9.76 10.16 4.83
CA TYR A 78 -9.49 10.05 6.26
C TYR A 78 -8.09 10.52 6.65
N LEU A 79 -7.14 10.59 5.72
CA LEU A 79 -5.78 11.06 5.99
C LEU A 79 -5.56 12.48 5.44
N GLN A 80 -5.26 13.42 6.35
CA GLN A 80 -4.86 14.78 6.00
C GLN A 80 -3.42 14.80 5.46
N ASP A 81 -3.15 15.63 4.46
CA ASP A 81 -1.81 15.70 3.84
C ASP A 81 -0.76 16.28 4.79
N GLU A 82 -1.17 17.13 5.73
CA GLU A 82 -0.29 17.77 6.70
C GLU A 82 0.13 16.81 7.83
N GLU A 83 -0.76 15.89 8.22
CA GLU A 83 -0.55 14.94 9.31
C GLU A 83 0.08 13.62 8.85
N TYR A 84 -0.23 13.19 7.61
CA TYR A 84 0.22 11.90 7.05
C TYR A 84 0.93 12.02 5.69
N PRO A 85 1.86 12.99 5.50
CA PRO A 85 2.46 13.25 4.19
C PRO A 85 3.26 12.05 3.65
N ASN A 86 4.00 11.33 4.51
CA ASN A 86 4.82 10.21 4.06
C ASN A 86 3.97 8.98 3.73
N ILE A 87 2.95 8.68 4.53
CA ILE A 87 1.99 7.60 4.26
C ILE A 87 1.22 7.89 2.96
N LYS A 88 0.75 9.12 2.72
CA LYS A 88 0.05 9.47 1.48
C LYS A 88 0.97 9.44 0.26
N ASN A 89 2.22 9.88 0.39
CA ASN A 89 3.19 9.77 -0.69
C ASN A 89 3.50 8.30 -1.04
N HIS A 90 3.65 7.45 -0.02
CA HIS A 90 3.78 6.00 -0.19
C HIS A 90 2.57 5.41 -0.92
N ALA A 91 1.36 5.77 -0.51
CA ALA A 91 0.13 5.31 -1.14
C ALA A 91 0.04 5.70 -2.61
N LYS A 92 0.37 6.95 -2.96
CA LYS A 92 0.44 7.41 -4.35
C LYS A 92 1.41 6.58 -5.18
N LYS A 93 2.62 6.34 -4.67
CA LYS A 93 3.62 5.49 -5.33
C LYS A 93 3.09 4.07 -5.58
N MET A 94 2.49 3.45 -4.56
CA MET A 94 1.98 2.08 -4.69
C MET A 94 0.79 1.99 -5.65
N ALA A 95 -0.14 2.95 -5.60
CA ALA A 95 -1.25 3.03 -6.55
C ALA A 95 -0.75 3.17 -7.99
N SER A 96 0.31 3.97 -8.23
CA SER A 96 0.94 4.10 -9.54
C SER A 96 1.63 2.81 -10.01
N VAL A 97 2.27 2.05 -9.10
CA VAL A 97 2.87 0.75 -9.41
C VAL A 97 1.80 -0.22 -9.90
N PHE A 98 0.68 -0.36 -9.20
CA PHE A 98 -0.45 -1.20 -9.63
C PHE A 98 -1.01 -0.78 -11.00
N GLY A 99 -1.22 0.52 -11.21
CA GLY A 99 -1.67 1.04 -12.51
C GLY A 99 -0.70 0.71 -13.65
N SER A 100 0.61 0.84 -13.42
CA SER A 100 1.64 0.52 -14.41
C SER A 100 1.75 -0.98 -14.69
N MET A 101 1.56 -1.84 -13.67
CA MET A 101 1.55 -3.29 -13.83
C MET A 101 0.35 -3.74 -14.65
N TYR A 102 -0.86 -3.20 -14.39
CA TYR A 102 -2.05 -3.51 -15.17
C TYR A 102 -1.92 -3.09 -16.64
N VAL A 103 -1.35 -1.90 -16.91
CA VAL A 103 -1.07 -1.45 -18.28
C VAL A 103 -0.06 -2.38 -18.97
N CYS A 104 0.98 -2.84 -18.25
CA CYS A 104 1.91 -3.82 -18.79
C CYS A 104 1.25 -5.17 -19.08
N GLU A 105 0.34 -5.66 -18.24
CA GLU A 105 -0.39 -6.92 -18.44
C GLU A 105 -1.30 -6.90 -19.69
N GLN A 106 -1.90 -5.76 -20.03
CA GLN A 106 -2.72 -5.64 -21.24
C GLN A 106 -1.92 -5.54 -22.55
N LEU A 107 -0.62 -5.27 -22.47
CA LEU A 107 0.27 -5.08 -23.63
C LEU A 107 1.04 -6.36 -24.03
N PHE A 108 0.98 -7.42 -23.24
CA PHE A 108 1.61 -8.73 -23.51
C PHE A 108 0.56 -9.81 -23.80
#